data_AF-A0A2E5X3C5-F1
#
_entry.id   AF-A0A2E5X3C5-F1
#
_cell.length_a   1.000
_cell.length_b   1.000
_cell.length_c   1.000
_cell.angle_alpha   90.00
_cell.angle_beta   90.00
_cell.angle_gamma   90.00
#
_symmetry.space_group_name_H-M   'P 1'
#
loop_
_entity.id
_entity.type
_entity.pdbx_description
1 polymer ?
#
loop_
_entity_poly.entity_id
_entity_poly.type
_entity_poly.pdbx_seq_one_letter_code
_entity_poly.pdbx_strand_id
1 'polypeptide(L)'
;MNKLPPQTRPTPAPELLHSARPASPAARPEALRSLLALRSLLALGLVLLTACQAPEQELASMVDANRRDLLALEGTAGLGRKVHGRVAHRVERARELVRRTTPTTPAACLDGARLLVRSDLAADLALAEELGRLAAAAGDQDALPLVAEAVDRQLLISDRPQRYGTVYVWVPVLKAWRLYDVDPATTDEERAAMGVSPFRELLEREEQLNGERWRGRIR
;
A
#
# COMPACT_ATOMS: atom_id res chain seq x y z
N MET A 1 -92.38 -45.11 -29.41
CA MET A 1 -93.24 -44.78 -30.56
C MET A 1 -92.42 -44.03 -31.60
N ASN A 2 -92.53 -44.47 -32.87
CA ASN A 2 -92.22 -43.82 -34.17
C ASN A 2 -90.95 -42.96 -34.30
N LYS A 3 -89.93 -43.33 -35.08
CA LYS A 3 -89.82 -43.60 -36.54
C LYS A 3 -89.41 -42.36 -37.38
N LEU A 4 -88.19 -42.47 -37.93
CA LEU A 4 -87.72 -42.08 -39.29
C LEU A 4 -87.69 -40.58 -39.66
N PRO A 5 -86.97 -40.14 -40.73
CA PRO A 5 -86.32 -40.91 -41.83
C PRO A 5 -84.85 -40.54 -42.14
N PRO A 6 -84.24 -41.19 -43.17
CA PRO A 6 -82.80 -41.20 -43.47
C PRO A 6 -82.43 -40.29 -44.67
N GLN A 7 -81.26 -40.58 -45.28
CA GLN A 7 -80.72 -40.08 -46.57
C GLN A 7 -79.92 -38.77 -46.43
N THR A 8 -78.78 -38.53 -47.08
CA THR A 8 -78.21 -38.99 -48.35
C THR A 8 -76.68 -38.85 -48.33
N ARG A 9 -75.96 -39.74 -49.03
CA ARG A 9 -74.56 -39.50 -49.45
C ARG A 9 -74.52 -38.47 -50.58
N PRO A 10 -73.43 -37.70 -50.69
CA PRO A 10 -72.91 -37.28 -51.98
C PRO A 10 -71.54 -37.93 -52.29
N THR A 11 -71.43 -38.39 -53.53
CA THR A 11 -70.24 -38.88 -54.26
C THR A 11 -69.33 -37.68 -54.68
N PRO A 12 -68.18 -37.85 -55.39
CA PRO A 12 -66.87 -37.41 -54.91
C PRO A 12 -66.20 -36.34 -55.80
N ALA A 13 -64.90 -36.09 -55.52
CA ALA A 13 -63.85 -35.46 -56.34
C ALA A 13 -63.61 -33.94 -56.10
N PRO A 14 -62.42 -33.38 -56.45
CA PRO A 14 -61.18 -33.99 -56.94
C PRO A 14 -59.91 -33.64 -56.11
N GLU A 15 -58.80 -34.27 -56.49
CA GLU A 15 -57.42 -33.96 -56.10
C GLU A 15 -57.11 -32.46 -56.06
N LEU A 16 -56.56 -31.99 -54.93
CA LEU A 16 -55.79 -30.77 -54.87
C LEU A 16 -54.34 -31.11 -54.55
N LEU A 17 -53.57 -31.16 -55.63
CA LEU A 17 -52.18 -30.73 -55.79
C LEU A 17 -51.44 -30.35 -54.51
N HIS A 18 -50.42 -31.17 -54.25
CA HIS A 18 -49.21 -30.87 -53.48
C HIS A 18 -48.76 -29.41 -53.68
N SER A 19 -48.92 -28.60 -52.63
CA SER A 19 -48.16 -27.38 -52.41
C SER A 19 -47.29 -27.61 -51.18
N ALA A 20 -46.03 -27.99 -51.42
CA ALA A 20 -45.01 -28.03 -50.40
C ALA A 20 -44.74 -26.59 -49.91
N ARG A 21 -45.05 -26.32 -48.64
CA ARG A 21 -44.52 -25.13 -47.95
C ARG A 21 -43.02 -25.33 -47.72
N PRO A 22 -42.15 -24.37 -48.05
CA PRO A 22 -40.77 -24.41 -47.57
C PRO A 22 -40.77 -24.21 -46.05
N ALA A 23 -40.02 -25.07 -45.36
CA ALA A 23 -39.73 -24.92 -43.94
C ALA A 23 -38.98 -23.59 -43.69
N SER A 24 -39.45 -22.82 -42.71
CA SER A 24 -38.82 -21.57 -42.27
C SER A 24 -37.52 -21.89 -41.51
N PRO A 25 -36.35 -21.30 -41.87
CA PRO A 25 -35.14 -21.42 -41.08
C PRO A 25 -35.05 -20.21 -40.15
N ALA A 26 -35.80 -20.22 -39.05
CA ALA A 26 -35.72 -19.15 -38.05
C ALA A 26 -35.72 -19.72 -36.63
N ALA A 27 -34.75 -20.57 -36.34
CA ALA A 27 -34.41 -20.90 -34.96
C ALA A 27 -32.89 -21.06 -34.87
N ARG A 28 -32.20 -19.96 -34.54
CA ARG A 28 -30.93 -19.89 -33.77
C ARG A 28 -30.29 -18.50 -33.91
N PRO A 29 -30.66 -17.53 -33.05
CA PRO A 29 -29.67 -16.52 -32.64
C PRO A 29 -29.53 -16.36 -31.12
N GLU A 30 -30.19 -17.19 -30.29
CA GLU A 30 -30.20 -16.98 -28.83
C GLU A 30 -29.03 -17.66 -28.09
N ALA A 31 -28.55 -18.81 -28.57
CA ALA A 31 -27.47 -19.54 -27.91
C ALA A 31 -26.11 -18.81 -27.98
N LEU A 32 -25.83 -18.10 -29.08
CA LEU A 32 -24.59 -17.31 -29.25
C LEU A 32 -24.60 -16.01 -28.44
N ARG A 33 -25.76 -15.38 -28.26
CA ARG A 33 -25.91 -14.17 -27.42
C ARG A 33 -25.68 -14.48 -25.93
N SER A 34 -26.08 -15.67 -25.48
CA SER A 34 -25.92 -16.11 -24.09
C SER A 34 -24.46 -16.37 -23.70
N LEU A 35 -23.63 -16.89 -24.61
CA LEU A 35 -22.20 -17.12 -24.37
C LEU A 35 -21.35 -15.84 -24.41
N LEU A 36 -21.72 -14.86 -25.25
CA LEU A 36 -21.07 -13.54 -25.23
C LEU A 36 -21.45 -12.74 -23.97
N ALA A 37 -22.72 -12.74 -23.56
CA ALA A 37 -23.14 -12.06 -22.34
C ALA A 37 -22.46 -12.64 -21.08
N LEU A 38 -22.29 -13.96 -21.01
CA LEU A 38 -21.58 -14.63 -19.91
C LEU A 38 -20.08 -14.31 -19.89
N ARG A 39 -19.42 -14.20 -21.06
CA ARG A 39 -18.00 -13.79 -21.17
C ARG A 39 -17.80 -12.31 -20.85
N SER A 40 -18.73 -11.45 -21.25
CA SER A 40 -18.69 -10.01 -20.93
C SER A 40 -18.93 -9.74 -19.45
N LEU A 41 -19.80 -10.49 -18.79
CA LEU A 41 -20.00 -10.40 -17.33
C LEU A 41 -18.80 -10.94 -16.53
N LEU A 42 -18.13 -12.01 -17.00
CA LEU A 42 -16.89 -12.52 -16.41
C LEU A 42 -15.70 -11.55 -16.59
N ALA A 43 -15.59 -10.88 -17.74
CA ALA A 43 -14.57 -9.87 -17.98
C ALA A 43 -14.82 -8.57 -17.17
N LEU A 44 -16.09 -8.17 -16.99
CA LEU A 44 -16.45 -7.02 -16.17
C LEU A 44 -16.24 -7.30 -14.67
N GLY A 45 -16.54 -8.52 -14.21
CA GLY A 45 -16.26 -8.95 -12.83
C GLY A 45 -14.77 -8.98 -12.49
N LEU A 46 -13.90 -9.33 -13.45
CA LEU A 46 -12.45 -9.37 -13.25
C LEU A 46 -11.81 -7.96 -13.24
N VAL A 47 -12.41 -6.98 -13.93
CA VAL A 47 -11.95 -5.58 -13.97
C VAL A 47 -12.47 -4.75 -12.77
N LEU A 48 -13.58 -5.14 -12.15
CA LEU A 48 -14.11 -4.46 -10.96
C LEU A 48 -13.39 -4.85 -9.65
N LEU A 49 -12.68 -5.99 -9.62
CA LEU A 49 -11.88 -6.42 -8.47
C LEU A 49 -10.57 -5.65 -8.27
N THR A 50 -10.09 -4.89 -9.27
CA THR A 50 -8.84 -4.11 -9.19
C THR A 50 -9.02 -2.66 -8.77
N ALA A 51 -10.26 -2.15 -8.68
CA ALA A 51 -10.51 -0.73 -8.40
C ALA A 51 -10.60 -0.37 -6.90
N CYS A 52 -10.53 -1.36 -6.00
CA CYS A 52 -10.46 -1.13 -4.55
C CYS A 52 -9.20 -1.83 -4.01
N GLN A 53 -8.03 -1.19 -4.14
CA GLN A 53 -6.92 -1.59 -3.29
C GLN A 53 -7.35 -1.33 -1.84
N ALA A 54 -7.30 -2.37 -1.00
CA ALA A 54 -7.55 -2.20 0.42
C ALA A 54 -6.52 -1.20 0.99
N PRO A 55 -6.89 -0.33 1.94
CA PRO A 55 -5.97 0.66 2.53
C PRO A 55 -4.63 0.05 2.97
N GLU A 56 -4.65 -1.16 3.51
CA GLU A 56 -3.45 -1.89 3.93
C GLU A 56 -2.52 -2.24 2.75
N GLN A 57 -3.08 -2.67 1.62
CA GLN A 57 -2.30 -2.96 0.42
C GLN A 57 -1.68 -1.69 -0.18
N GLU A 58 -2.40 -0.57 -0.08
CA GLU A 58 -1.87 0.73 -0.50
C GLU A 58 -0.69 1.16 0.39
N LEU A 59 -0.80 1.03 1.71
CA LEU A 59 0.30 1.29 2.66
C LEU A 59 1.54 0.44 2.34
N ALA A 60 1.37 -0.87 2.18
CA ALA A 60 2.46 -1.79 1.84
C ALA A 60 3.16 -1.37 0.54
N SER A 61 2.40 -1.04 -0.50
CA SER A 61 2.95 -0.60 -1.78
C SER A 61 3.75 0.70 -1.67
N MET A 62 3.31 1.63 -0.81
CA MET A 62 4.01 2.87 -0.53
C MET A 62 5.31 2.62 0.23
N VAL A 63 5.33 1.71 1.21
CA VAL A 63 6.55 1.32 1.94
C VAL A 63 7.61 0.79 0.98
N ASP A 64 7.25 -0.12 0.08
CA ASP A 64 8.17 -0.66 -0.91
C ASP A 64 8.74 0.42 -1.84
N ALA A 65 7.87 1.33 -2.30
CA ALA A 65 8.29 2.46 -3.11
C ALA A 65 9.21 3.41 -2.33
N ASN A 66 8.94 3.63 -1.04
CA ASN A 66 9.76 4.48 -0.17
C ASN A 66 11.14 3.87 0.06
N ARG A 67 11.21 2.57 0.33
CA ARG A 67 12.47 1.84 0.49
C ARG A 67 13.34 1.95 -0.76
N ARG A 68 12.76 1.73 -1.96
CA ARG A 68 13.49 1.87 -3.24
C ARG A 68 14.05 3.28 -3.43
N ASP A 69 13.25 4.29 -3.11
CA ASP A 69 13.64 5.69 -3.24
C ASP A 69 14.78 6.08 -2.27
N LEU A 70 14.71 5.64 -1.01
CA LEU A 70 15.73 5.92 0.00
C LEU A 70 17.05 5.20 -0.34
N LEU A 71 17.00 3.94 -0.77
CA LEU A 71 18.18 3.21 -1.25
C LEU A 71 18.82 3.88 -2.47
N ALA A 72 18.01 4.49 -3.36
CA ALA A 72 18.55 5.23 -4.50
C ALA A 72 19.28 6.53 -4.10
N LEU A 73 18.92 7.12 -2.95
CA LEU A 73 19.65 8.26 -2.38
C LEU A 73 20.99 7.85 -1.77
N GLU A 74 21.12 6.60 -1.30
CA GLU A 74 22.38 6.02 -0.83
C GLU A 74 23.38 5.85 -1.99
N GLY A 75 24.01 6.94 -2.42
CA GLY A 75 25.06 6.90 -3.45
C GLY A 75 25.02 7.99 -4.49
N THR A 76 24.02 8.89 -4.50
CA THR A 76 23.88 9.93 -5.54
C THR A 76 23.78 11.34 -4.95
N ALA A 77 24.71 12.23 -5.31
CA ALA A 77 24.51 13.66 -5.09
C ALA A 77 23.57 14.21 -6.19
N GLY A 78 22.49 14.87 -5.79
CA GLY A 78 21.60 15.60 -6.72
C GLY A 78 20.19 15.03 -6.93
N LEU A 79 19.88 13.82 -6.45
CA LEU A 79 18.50 13.27 -6.52
C LEU A 79 17.60 13.69 -5.34
N GLY A 80 18.13 14.44 -4.38
CA GLY A 80 17.46 14.84 -3.14
C GLY A 80 16.04 15.36 -3.36
N ARG A 81 15.86 16.51 -4.03
CA ARG A 81 14.54 17.18 -4.07
C ARG A 81 13.40 16.32 -4.64
N LYS A 82 13.63 15.61 -5.75
CA LYS A 82 12.57 14.78 -6.37
C LYS A 82 12.21 13.59 -5.47
N VAL A 83 13.20 12.95 -4.86
CA VAL A 83 12.94 11.85 -3.93
C VAL A 83 12.22 12.36 -2.70
N HIS A 84 12.70 13.45 -2.08
CA HIS A 84 12.04 14.05 -0.90
C HIS A 84 10.59 14.42 -1.20
N GLY A 85 10.29 14.98 -2.38
CA GLY A 85 8.90 15.26 -2.80
C GLY A 85 8.02 14.01 -2.91
N ARG A 86 8.56 12.89 -3.42
CA ARG A 86 7.83 11.61 -3.45
C ARG A 86 7.62 11.01 -2.06
N VAL A 87 8.63 11.07 -1.19
CA VAL A 87 8.51 10.64 0.21
C VAL A 87 7.42 11.45 0.91
N ALA A 88 7.46 12.79 0.79
CA ALA A 88 6.46 13.67 1.39
C ALA A 88 5.04 13.35 0.92
N HIS A 89 4.85 13.13 -0.39
CA HIS A 89 3.55 12.73 -0.92
C HIS A 89 3.04 11.41 -0.33
N ARG A 90 3.91 10.42 -0.14
CA ARG A 90 3.53 9.15 0.52
C ARG A 90 3.19 9.34 1.99
N VAL A 91 3.91 10.20 2.70
CA VAL A 91 3.59 10.54 4.10
C VAL A 91 2.20 11.15 4.20
N GLU A 92 1.88 12.11 3.34
CA GLU A 92 0.55 12.72 3.27
C GLU A 92 -0.54 11.68 2.99
N ARG A 93 -0.30 10.81 2.02
CA ARG A 93 -1.26 9.76 1.67
C ARG A 93 -1.43 8.72 2.80
N ALA A 94 -0.34 8.30 3.43
CA ALA A 94 -0.39 7.40 4.58
C ALA A 94 -1.19 8.02 5.74
N ARG A 95 -0.98 9.32 6.02
CA ARG A 95 -1.74 10.05 7.03
C ARG A 95 -3.23 10.03 6.74
N GLU A 96 -3.63 10.28 5.50
CA GLU A 96 -5.05 10.22 5.10
C GLU A 96 -5.63 8.81 5.33
N LEU A 97 -4.93 7.77 4.87
CA LEU A 97 -5.37 6.39 4.99
C LEU A 97 -5.53 5.96 6.45
N VAL A 98 -4.51 6.20 7.28
CA VAL A 98 -4.51 5.81 8.70
C VAL A 98 -5.59 6.56 9.48
N ARG A 99 -5.83 7.84 9.18
CA ARG A 99 -6.90 8.62 9.85
C ARG A 99 -8.30 8.21 9.42
N ARG A 100 -8.48 7.85 8.14
CA ARG A 100 -9.77 7.40 7.61
C ARG A 100 -10.10 5.98 8.04
N THR A 101 -9.08 5.13 8.16
CA THR A 101 -9.21 3.72 8.48
C THR A 101 -8.02 3.33 9.33
N THR A 102 -8.20 3.36 10.65
CA THR A 102 -7.17 2.96 11.60
C THR A 102 -6.70 1.53 11.28
N PRO A 103 -5.41 1.31 10.98
CA PRO A 103 -4.86 -0.02 10.77
C PRO A 103 -5.11 -0.90 11.99
N THR A 104 -5.50 -2.15 11.76
CA THR A 104 -5.79 -3.09 12.86
C THR A 104 -4.93 -4.35 12.79
N THR A 105 -4.38 -4.66 11.62
CA THR A 105 -3.42 -5.75 11.48
C THR A 105 -2.00 -5.28 11.87
N PRO A 106 -1.18 -6.15 12.49
CA PRO A 106 0.20 -5.78 12.86
C PRO A 106 1.03 -5.28 11.67
N ALA A 107 0.87 -5.92 10.51
CA ALA A 107 1.55 -5.52 9.27
C ALA A 107 1.15 -4.11 8.82
N ALA A 108 -0.15 -3.80 8.79
CA ALA A 108 -0.61 -2.48 8.39
C ALA A 108 -0.23 -1.38 9.41
N CYS A 109 -0.19 -1.71 10.71
CA CYS A 109 0.36 -0.81 11.73
C CYS A 109 1.84 -0.52 11.46
N LEU A 110 2.64 -1.55 11.22
CA LEU A 110 4.06 -1.39 10.91
C LEU A 110 4.29 -0.55 9.64
N ASP A 111 3.53 -0.81 8.58
CA ASP A 111 3.66 -0.05 7.33
C ASP A 111 3.24 1.42 7.50
N GLY A 112 2.17 1.67 8.26
CA GLY A 112 1.76 3.01 8.66
C GLY A 112 2.87 3.74 9.44
N ALA A 113 3.48 3.07 10.44
CA ALA A 113 4.57 3.61 11.23
C ALA A 113 5.80 3.95 10.37
N ARG A 114 6.21 3.06 9.46
CA ARG A 114 7.34 3.25 8.53
C ARG A 114 7.20 4.48 7.65
N LEU A 115 5.97 4.77 7.20
CA LEU A 115 5.69 5.95 6.39
C LEU A 115 5.65 7.20 7.26
N LEU A 116 4.86 7.19 8.33
CA LEU A 116 4.62 8.37 9.17
C LEU A 116 5.85 8.85 9.93
N VAL A 117 6.78 7.97 10.29
CA VAL A 117 8.04 8.36 10.95
C VAL A 117 8.90 9.28 10.05
N ARG A 118 8.68 9.30 8.72
CA ARG A 118 9.33 10.26 7.81
C ARG A 118 8.72 11.67 7.84
N SER A 119 7.63 11.89 8.57
CA SER A 119 6.98 13.20 8.69
C SER A 119 7.79 14.15 9.56
N ASP A 120 7.62 15.45 9.31
CA ASP A 120 8.11 16.52 10.20
C ASP A 120 6.98 17.08 11.11
N LEU A 121 5.79 16.47 11.08
CA LEU A 121 4.69 16.84 11.97
C LEU A 121 4.69 15.99 13.24
N ALA A 122 4.71 16.64 14.41
CA ALA A 122 4.66 15.95 15.71
C ALA A 122 3.48 14.98 15.84
N ALA A 123 2.30 15.34 15.32
CA ALA A 123 1.12 14.48 15.36
C ALA A 123 1.27 13.19 14.53
N ASP A 124 2.02 13.23 13.43
CA ASP A 124 2.29 12.02 12.64
C ASP A 124 3.33 11.14 13.31
N LEU A 125 4.34 11.74 13.96
CA LEU A 125 5.35 11.00 14.71
C LEU A 125 4.74 10.29 15.92
N ALA A 126 3.82 10.95 16.65
CA ALA A 126 3.08 10.33 17.73
C ALA A 126 2.25 9.14 17.24
N LEU A 127 1.60 9.27 16.09
CA LEU A 127 0.85 8.18 15.46
C LEU A 127 1.77 7.05 14.96
N ALA A 128 2.96 7.38 14.45
CA ALA A 128 3.96 6.40 14.06
C ALA A 128 4.46 5.59 15.28
N GLU A 129 4.67 6.27 16.41
CA GLU A 129 5.03 5.63 17.68
C GLU A 129 3.95 4.64 18.14
N GLU A 130 2.68 5.08 18.17
CA GLU A 130 1.54 4.26 18.56
C GLU A 130 1.43 2.99 17.70
N LEU A 131 1.43 3.16 16.37
CA LEU A 131 1.33 2.04 15.43
C LEU A 131 2.53 1.08 15.54
N GLY A 132 3.74 1.62 15.72
CA GLY A 132 4.94 0.82 15.94
C GLY A 132 4.84 -0.01 17.23
N ARG A 133 4.32 0.56 18.32
CA ARG A 133 4.07 -0.16 19.58
C ARG A 133 3.01 -1.25 19.41
N LEU A 134 1.94 -0.99 18.65
CA LEU A 134 0.93 -2.02 18.35
C LEU A 134 1.51 -3.19 17.55
N ALA A 135 2.34 -2.92 16.55
CA ALA A 135 3.04 -3.96 15.78
C ALA A 135 4.00 -4.77 16.67
N ALA A 136 4.80 -4.10 17.51
CA ALA A 136 5.71 -4.75 18.45
C ALA A 136 4.97 -5.62 19.47
N ALA A 137 3.85 -5.13 20.04
CA ALA A 137 3.03 -5.87 20.98
C ALA A 137 2.39 -7.12 20.35
N ALA A 138 2.16 -7.11 19.04
CA ALA A 138 1.67 -8.26 18.28
C ALA A 138 2.79 -9.25 17.86
N GLY A 139 4.04 -9.01 18.27
CA GLY A 139 5.18 -9.91 18.06
C GLY A 139 6.17 -9.44 17.00
N ASP A 140 5.93 -8.33 16.30
CA ASP A 140 6.84 -7.81 15.29
C ASP A 140 7.90 -6.89 15.92
N GLN A 141 8.97 -7.50 16.44
CA GLN A 141 10.03 -6.77 17.14
C GLN A 141 10.83 -5.83 16.21
N ASP A 142 10.74 -5.99 14.88
CA ASP A 142 11.35 -5.07 13.91
C ASP A 142 10.68 -3.68 13.94
N ALA A 143 9.55 -3.54 14.63
CA ALA A 143 8.89 -2.26 14.86
C ALA A 143 9.58 -1.40 15.94
N LEU A 144 10.34 -1.99 16.86
CA LEU A 144 10.93 -1.26 18.00
C LEU A 144 11.90 -0.15 17.58
N PRO A 145 12.81 -0.34 16.61
CA PRO A 145 13.68 0.75 16.14
C PRO A 145 12.89 1.93 15.56
N LEU A 146 11.73 1.67 14.95
CA LEU A 146 10.86 2.73 14.41
C LEU A 146 10.17 3.51 15.52
N VAL A 147 9.79 2.85 16.62
CA VAL A 147 9.26 3.51 17.82
C VAL A 147 10.33 4.42 18.42
N ALA A 148 11.56 3.94 18.55
CA ALA A 148 12.68 4.76 19.02
C ALA A 148 12.91 5.99 18.12
N GLU A 149 12.88 5.80 16.79
CA GLU A 149 13.06 6.91 15.85
C GLU A 149 11.91 7.92 15.90
N ALA A 150 10.68 7.47 16.05
CA ALA A 150 9.54 8.37 16.25
C ALA A 150 9.69 9.22 17.53
N VAL A 151 10.16 8.62 18.63
CA VAL A 151 10.43 9.33 19.89
C VAL A 151 11.55 10.37 19.71
N ASP A 152 12.68 9.95 19.14
CA ASP A 152 13.85 10.82 18.95
C ASP A 152 13.54 12.00 18.02
N ARG A 153 12.76 11.78 16.95
CA ARG A 153 12.31 12.86 16.06
C ARG A 153 11.36 13.83 16.75
N GLN A 154 10.49 13.37 17.65
CA GLN A 154 9.63 14.26 18.46
C GLN A 154 10.45 15.12 19.41
N LEU A 155 11.48 14.55 20.03
CA LEU A 155 12.42 15.27 20.90
C LEU A 155 13.18 16.34 20.12
N LEU A 156 13.65 16.00 18.92
CA LEU A 156 14.35 16.93 18.03
C LEU A 156 13.46 18.11 17.60
N ILE A 157 12.19 17.87 17.25
CA ILE A 157 11.22 18.95 16.96
C ILE A 157 11.04 19.90 18.16
N SER A 158 11.18 19.35 19.37
CA SER A 158 11.04 20.09 20.63
C SER A 158 12.37 20.66 21.15
N ASP A 159 13.44 20.63 20.35
CA ASP A 159 14.80 21.07 20.71
C ASP A 159 15.33 20.38 21.99
N ARG A 160 15.10 19.07 22.08
CA ARG A 160 15.55 18.22 23.19
C ARG A 160 16.52 17.16 22.69
N PRO A 161 17.51 16.74 23.52
CA PRO A 161 18.35 15.60 23.20
C PRO A 161 17.50 14.38 22.87
N GLN A 162 17.91 13.63 21.85
CA GLN A 162 17.28 12.37 21.49
C GLN A 162 17.54 11.33 22.56
N ARG A 163 16.56 10.45 22.81
CA ARG A 163 16.68 9.45 23.87
C ARG A 163 17.59 8.32 23.41
N TYR A 164 17.34 7.75 22.23
CA TYR A 164 17.97 6.49 21.83
C TYR A 164 19.17 6.67 20.89
N GLY A 165 19.19 7.74 20.10
CA GLY A 165 20.31 8.03 19.20
C GLY A 165 20.06 7.67 17.73
N THR A 166 18.82 7.69 17.26
CA THR A 166 18.48 7.20 15.91
C THR A 166 18.64 8.26 14.82
N VAL A 167 18.75 9.54 15.16
CA VAL A 167 18.72 10.65 14.19
C VAL A 167 20.12 11.25 14.01
N TYR A 168 20.52 11.35 12.74
CA TYR A 168 21.69 12.10 12.28
C TYR A 168 21.23 13.31 11.48
N VAL A 169 21.88 14.44 11.70
CA VAL A 169 21.60 15.71 11.01
C VAL A 169 22.78 16.11 10.14
N TRP A 170 22.49 16.61 8.94
CA TRP A 170 23.52 17.24 8.12
C TRP A 170 23.77 18.66 8.62
N VAL A 171 25.01 18.98 8.96
CA VAL A 171 25.43 20.32 9.42
C VAL A 171 26.13 21.04 8.26
N PRO A 172 25.47 21.99 7.55
CA PRO A 172 26.00 22.57 6.32
C PRO A 172 27.33 23.30 6.49
N VAL A 173 27.51 24.00 7.61
CA VAL A 173 28.76 24.74 7.91
C VAL A 173 29.95 23.80 8.09
N LEU A 174 29.73 22.61 8.66
CA LEU A 174 30.75 21.59 8.84
C LEU A 174 30.89 20.69 7.61
N LYS A 175 29.92 20.74 6.69
CA LYS A 175 29.77 19.80 5.56
C LYS A 175 29.90 18.35 6.03
N ALA A 176 29.24 18.04 7.14
CA ALA A 176 29.35 16.77 7.83
C ALA A 176 28.00 16.34 8.40
N TRP A 177 27.79 15.02 8.47
CA TRP A 177 26.73 14.42 9.28
C TRP A 177 27.14 14.46 10.75
N ARG A 178 26.20 14.76 11.64
CA ARG A 178 26.37 14.67 13.09
C ARG A 178 25.29 13.78 13.68
N LEU A 179 25.66 12.93 14.63
CA LEU A 179 24.67 12.35 15.54
C LEU A 179 24.07 13.53 16.32
N TYR A 180 22.75 13.67 16.32
CA TYR A 180 22.11 14.73 17.13
C TYR A 180 22.34 14.44 18.63
N ASP A 181 22.31 15.48 19.47
CA ASP A 181 22.62 15.35 20.90
C ASP A 181 21.80 14.22 21.54
N VAL A 182 22.46 13.24 22.16
CA VAL A 182 21.84 12.09 22.82
C VAL A 182 21.78 12.32 24.32
N ASP A 183 20.68 11.98 24.95
CA ASP A 183 20.55 11.99 26.41
C ASP A 183 21.60 11.04 27.03
N PRO A 184 22.55 11.56 27.83
CA PRO A 184 23.60 10.75 28.44
C PRO A 184 23.05 9.78 29.51
N ALA A 185 21.81 9.96 29.99
CA ALA A 185 21.19 9.06 30.93
C ALA A 185 20.68 7.76 30.28
N THR A 186 20.48 7.73 28.95
CA THR A 186 20.01 6.52 28.27
C THR A 186 21.12 5.49 28.20
N THR A 187 20.83 4.31 28.77
CA THR A 187 21.74 3.15 28.82
C THR A 187 21.74 2.36 27.52
N ASP A 188 22.78 1.55 27.30
CA ASP A 188 22.83 0.66 26.13
C ASP A 188 21.82 -0.48 26.24
N GLU A 189 21.44 -0.89 27.45
CA GLU A 189 20.35 -1.82 27.70
C GLU A 189 19.00 -1.25 27.23
N GLU A 190 18.73 0.03 27.49
CA GLU A 190 17.53 0.71 26.98
C GLU A 190 17.53 0.84 25.46
N ARG A 191 18.69 1.11 24.83
CA ARG A 191 18.82 1.12 23.37
C ARG A 191 18.56 -0.27 22.79
N ALA A 192 19.18 -1.30 23.37
CA ALA A 192 19.02 -2.68 22.94
C ALA A 192 17.56 -3.16 23.07
N ALA A 193 16.86 -2.76 24.13
CA ALA A 193 15.44 -3.04 24.32
C ALA A 193 14.55 -2.42 23.23
N MET A 194 15.06 -1.40 22.53
CA MET A 194 14.39 -0.78 21.38
C MET A 194 14.99 -1.21 20.02
N GLY A 195 15.92 -2.15 20.00
CA GLY A 195 16.63 -2.57 18.79
C GLY A 195 17.58 -1.50 18.21
N VAL A 196 18.04 -0.57 19.05
CA VAL A 196 19.01 0.48 18.69
C VAL A 196 20.41 0.05 19.13
N SER A 197 21.42 0.33 18.29
CA SER A 197 22.83 0.04 18.59
C SER A 197 23.32 0.78 19.84
N PRO A 198 24.30 0.22 20.58
CA PRO A 198 24.99 0.90 21.68
C PRO A 198 25.57 2.26 21.28
N PHE A 199 25.68 3.18 22.25
CA PHE A 199 26.09 4.57 21.98
C PHE A 199 27.41 4.68 21.21
N ARG A 200 28.39 3.83 21.53
CA ARG A 200 29.68 3.79 20.84
C ARG A 200 29.54 3.50 19.34
N GLU A 201 28.68 2.56 18.96
CA GLU A 201 28.47 2.20 17.56
C GLU A 201 27.75 3.33 16.79
N LEU A 202 26.93 4.13 17.48
CA LEU A 202 26.31 5.32 16.88
C LEU A 202 27.37 6.38 16.51
N LEU A 203 28.37 6.57 17.36
CA LEU A 203 29.51 7.45 17.05
C LEU A 203 30.34 6.91 15.88
N GLU A 204 30.63 5.61 15.87
CA GLU A 204 31.33 4.96 14.74
C GLU A 204 30.53 5.09 13.43
N ARG A 205 29.19 5.04 13.50
CA ARG A 205 28.32 5.27 12.35
C ARG A 205 28.39 6.72 11.85
N GLU A 206 28.46 7.71 12.75
CA GLU A 206 28.70 9.10 12.37
C GLU A 206 30.01 9.25 11.58
N GLU A 207 31.08 8.61 12.04
CA GLU A 207 32.37 8.61 11.35
C GLU A 207 32.27 7.98 9.96
N GLN A 208 31.56 6.86 9.83
CA GLN A 208 31.30 6.20 8.54
C GLN A 208 30.53 7.10 7.56
N LEU A 209 29.52 7.83 8.05
CA LEU A 209 28.76 8.80 7.24
C LEU A 209 29.65 9.94 6.72
N ASN A 210 30.74 10.25 7.42
CA ASN A 210 31.70 11.31 7.07
C ASN A 210 32.99 10.81 6.37
N GLY A 211 33.12 9.51 6.14
CA GLY A 211 34.30 8.90 5.50
C GLY A 211 34.59 9.41 4.08
N GLU A 212 35.78 9.09 3.56
CA GLU A 212 36.35 9.63 2.30
C GLU A 212 35.42 9.58 1.08
N ARG A 213 34.52 8.60 1.02
CA ARG A 213 33.52 8.42 -0.05
C ARG A 213 32.62 9.65 -0.25
N TRP A 214 32.44 10.49 0.78
CA TRP A 214 31.56 11.66 0.73
C TRP A 214 32.30 12.99 0.49
N ARG A 215 33.60 13.07 0.84
CA ARG A 215 34.41 14.30 0.69
C ARG A 215 34.67 14.69 -0.77
N GLY A 216 34.77 13.71 -1.68
CA GLY A 216 34.98 13.95 -3.11
C GLY A 216 33.76 14.46 -3.89
N ARG A 217 32.58 14.50 -3.27
CA ARG A 217 31.29 14.76 -3.92
C ARG A 217 30.73 16.17 -3.65
N ILE A 218 31.46 16.99 -2.88
CA ILE A 218 31.09 18.35 -2.45
C ILE A 218 31.98 19.42 -3.12
N ARG A 219 32.72 19.05 -4.18
CA ARG A 219 33.41 20.02 -5.04
C ARG A 219 32.56 20.41 -6.25
#